data_AF-A0A1Q9NR49-F1
#
_entry.id   AF-A0A1Q9NR49-F1
#
_cell.length_a   1.000
_cell.length_b   1.000
_cell.length_c   1.000
_cell.angle_alpha   90.00
_cell.angle_beta   90.00
_cell.angle_gamma   90.00
#
_symmetry.space_group_name_H-M   'P 1'
#
loop_
_entity.id
_entity.type
_entity.pdbx_description
1 polymer ?
#
loop_
_entity_poly.entity_id
_entity_poly.type
_entity_poly.pdbx_seq_one_letter_code
_entity_poly.pdbx_strand_id
1 'polypeptide(L)'
;TSVVEAYYKMFGLLNQTIVEAGEVGFESLSFNPRTIDSGEFSSLIALLRNNENTTQHLYLDIVVAPSSNFSVSWHGSGITPDIYPGNQTFTMDIGMVGAGDLYGTTPLVTAYLPEGIVLAQYLVLVVLRTDDGVVDQISLLFTVT
;
A
#
# COMPACT_ATOMS: atom_id res chain seq x y z
N THR A 1 15.39 -24.36 -14.82
CA THR A 1 14.86 -23.25 -14.01
C THR A 1 13.39 -23.16 -14.28
N SER A 2 12.55 -23.38 -13.28
CA SER A 2 11.09 -23.35 -13.44
C SER A 2 10.65 -21.94 -13.85
N VAL A 3 9.57 -21.82 -14.65
CA VAL A 3 8.94 -20.52 -14.95
C VAL A 3 8.62 -19.75 -13.66
N VAL A 4 8.29 -20.50 -12.59
CA VAL A 4 8.05 -19.97 -11.25
C VAL A 4 9.32 -19.32 -10.68
N GLU A 5 10.48 -19.98 -10.73
CA GLU A 5 11.75 -19.40 -10.25
C GLU A 5 12.19 -18.17 -11.07
N ALA A 6 11.88 -18.15 -12.37
CA ALA A 6 12.17 -17.00 -13.22
C ALA A 6 11.26 -15.81 -12.88
N TYR A 7 9.98 -16.05 -12.59
CA TYR A 7 9.07 -15.04 -12.04
C TYR A 7 9.55 -14.54 -10.67
N TYR A 8 9.89 -15.43 -9.74
CA TYR A 8 10.42 -15.06 -8.42
C TYR A 8 11.68 -14.17 -8.49
N LYS A 9 12.57 -14.39 -9.46
CA LYS A 9 13.77 -13.56 -9.64
C LYS A 9 13.50 -12.22 -10.35
N MET A 10 12.48 -12.13 -11.19
CA MET A 10 12.10 -10.86 -11.85
C MET A 10 11.27 -9.95 -10.91
N PHE A 11 10.49 -10.53 -9.98
CA PHE A 11 9.68 -9.79 -9.00
C PHE A 11 10.31 -9.71 -7.61
N GLY A 12 11.55 -10.20 -7.43
CA GLY A 12 12.29 -10.26 -6.16
C GLY A 12 12.71 -8.92 -5.54
N LEU A 13 11.99 -7.84 -5.85
CA LEU A 13 12.09 -6.51 -5.23
C LEU A 13 10.90 -6.23 -4.29
N LEU A 14 10.02 -7.20 -4.07
CA LEU A 14 8.82 -7.07 -3.23
C LEU A 14 9.19 -7.09 -1.74
N ASN A 15 8.70 -6.11 -0.98
CA ASN A 15 8.60 -6.22 0.47
C ASN A 15 7.58 -7.34 0.77
N GLN A 16 8.07 -8.58 0.90
CA GLN A 16 7.29 -9.76 1.24
C GLN A 16 7.46 -10.06 2.73
N THR A 17 6.35 -10.33 3.38
CA THR A 17 6.27 -10.71 4.79
C THR A 17 5.65 -12.11 4.87
N ILE A 18 6.15 -12.94 5.78
CA ILE A 18 5.54 -14.24 6.07
C ILE A 18 4.45 -13.97 7.10
N VAL A 19 3.19 -14.20 6.72
CA VAL A 19 2.05 -14.11 7.66
C VAL A 19 1.88 -15.48 8.32
N GLU A 20 2.12 -15.56 9.63
CA GLU A 20 2.06 -16.82 10.36
C GLU A 20 0.62 -17.28 10.61
N ALA A 21 0.45 -18.52 11.07
CA ALA A 21 -0.88 -19.03 11.41
C ALA A 21 -1.45 -18.26 12.61
N GLY A 22 -2.67 -17.78 12.49
CA GLY A 22 -3.29 -16.94 13.52
C GLY A 22 -2.95 -15.45 13.38
N GLU A 23 -2.42 -15.01 12.24
CA GLU A 23 -2.11 -13.61 11.98
C GLU A 23 -2.83 -13.07 10.74
N VAL A 24 -3.01 -11.75 10.72
CA VAL A 24 -3.41 -10.99 9.54
C VAL A 24 -2.25 -10.09 9.13
N GLY A 25 -1.89 -10.08 7.84
CA GLY A 25 -0.76 -9.28 7.40
C GLY A 25 -0.69 -9.09 5.89
N PHE A 26 0.32 -8.32 5.47
CA PHE A 26 0.70 -8.25 4.06
C PHE A 26 1.41 -9.55 3.66
N GLU A 27 1.07 -10.11 2.51
CA GLU A 27 1.95 -11.08 1.84
C GLU A 27 2.94 -10.36 0.94
N SER A 28 2.48 -9.30 0.28
CA SER A 28 3.32 -8.49 -0.59
C SER A 28 2.76 -7.08 -0.72
N LEU A 29 3.67 -6.12 -0.86
CA LEU A 29 3.32 -4.73 -1.07
C LEU A 29 4.37 -4.05 -1.97
N SER A 30 3.93 -3.37 -3.03
CA SER A 30 4.82 -2.60 -3.91
C SER A 30 4.13 -1.52 -4.72
N PHE A 31 4.90 -0.52 -5.11
CA PHE A 31 4.51 0.42 -6.16
C PHE A 31 4.91 -0.10 -7.54
N ASN A 32 4.03 0.07 -8.53
CA ASN A 32 4.29 -0.23 -9.92
C ASN A 32 3.68 0.86 -10.85
N PRO A 33 4.51 1.70 -11.48
CA PRO A 33 5.96 1.80 -11.29
C PRO A 33 6.33 2.47 -9.95
N ARG A 34 7.49 2.13 -9.37
CA ARG A 34 7.98 2.77 -8.13
C ARG A 34 8.44 4.23 -8.33
N THR A 35 8.75 4.60 -9.57
CA THR A 35 9.10 5.95 -9.98
C THR A 35 8.07 6.43 -11.00
N ILE A 36 7.56 7.63 -10.81
CA ILE A 36 6.63 8.29 -11.74
C ILE A 36 7.16 9.67 -12.10
N ASP A 37 6.74 10.20 -13.24
CA ASP A 37 6.82 11.64 -13.47
C ASP A 37 5.70 12.34 -12.67
N SER A 38 5.95 13.58 -12.23
CA SER A 38 5.02 14.38 -11.45
C SER A 38 3.62 14.43 -12.10
N GLY A 39 2.62 13.94 -11.38
CA GLY A 39 1.22 13.86 -11.84
C GLY A 39 0.84 12.59 -12.58
N GLU A 40 1.79 11.70 -12.89
CA GLU A 40 1.47 10.36 -13.39
C GLU A 40 0.98 9.43 -12.27
N PHE A 41 0.44 8.26 -12.66
CA PHE A 41 -0.07 7.27 -11.72
C PHE A 41 0.90 6.12 -11.51
N SER A 42 0.98 5.68 -10.26
CA SER A 42 1.50 4.37 -9.87
C SER A 42 0.42 3.56 -9.19
N SER A 43 0.37 2.26 -9.47
CA SER A 43 -0.45 1.33 -8.69
C SER A 43 0.29 0.91 -7.43
N LEU A 44 -0.33 1.01 -6.26
CA LEU A 44 0.12 0.34 -5.05
C LEU A 44 -0.51 -1.06 -5.03
N ILE A 45 0.25 -2.07 -5.42
CA ILE A 45 -0.18 -3.47 -5.44
C ILE A 45 -0.01 -4.03 -4.03
N ALA A 46 -1.11 -4.37 -3.37
CA ALA A 46 -1.14 -4.98 -2.06
C ALA A 46 -1.82 -6.34 -2.13
N LEU A 47 -1.16 -7.37 -1.58
CA LEU A 47 -1.73 -8.68 -1.32
C LEU A 47 -1.71 -8.91 0.18
N LEU A 48 -2.88 -9.23 0.74
CA LEU A 48 -3.15 -9.40 2.16
C LEU A 48 -3.59 -10.82 2.42
N ARG A 49 -3.26 -11.34 3.60
CA ARG A 49 -3.77 -12.63 4.08
C ARG A 49 -4.42 -12.44 5.44
N ASN A 50 -5.63 -12.98 5.60
CA ASN A 50 -6.18 -13.30 6.91
C ASN A 50 -5.89 -14.78 7.20
N ASN A 51 -4.83 -15.07 7.95
CA ASN A 51 -4.45 -16.45 8.30
C ASN A 51 -4.97 -16.86 9.68
N GLU A 52 -5.96 -16.13 10.21
CA GLU A 52 -6.68 -16.49 11.43
C GLU A 52 -7.81 -17.49 11.15
N ASN A 53 -8.46 -17.94 12.23
CA ASN A 53 -9.62 -18.82 12.18
C ASN A 53 -10.96 -18.05 12.22
N THR A 54 -10.93 -16.72 12.16
CA THR A 54 -12.09 -15.83 12.18
C THR A 54 -12.07 -14.86 11.01
N THR A 55 -13.25 -14.43 10.56
CA THR A 55 -13.39 -13.33 9.59
C THR A 55 -12.99 -12.02 10.24
N GLN A 56 -12.25 -11.18 9.50
CA GLN A 56 -11.79 -9.89 9.96
C GLN A 56 -12.26 -8.78 9.02
N HIS A 57 -12.65 -7.64 9.57
CA HIS A 57 -12.88 -6.41 8.79
C HIS A 57 -11.55 -5.70 8.61
N LEU A 58 -11.09 -5.53 7.37
CA LEU A 58 -9.79 -4.93 7.07
C LEU A 58 -9.89 -3.49 6.58
N TYR A 59 -8.90 -2.69 6.97
CA TYR A 59 -8.65 -1.35 6.46
C TYR A 59 -7.21 -1.23 5.98
N LEU A 60 -7.02 -0.53 4.85
CA LEU A 60 -5.71 -0.18 4.33
C LEU A 60 -5.51 1.33 4.43
N ASP A 61 -4.50 1.76 5.18
CA ASP A 61 -4.13 3.16 5.26
C ASP A 61 -2.84 3.42 4.47
N ILE A 62 -2.83 4.50 3.69
CA ILE A 62 -1.62 5.06 3.10
C ILE A 62 -1.30 6.35 3.84
N VAL A 63 -0.16 6.37 4.52
CA VAL A 63 0.29 7.51 5.34
C VAL A 63 1.49 8.16 4.67
N VAL A 64 1.39 9.47 4.43
CA VAL A 64 2.44 10.30 3.83
C VAL A 64 2.65 11.58 4.64
N ALA A 65 3.79 12.24 4.42
CA ALA A 65 4.11 13.50 5.08
C ALA A 65 3.07 14.60 4.73
N PRO A 66 2.87 15.61 5.58
CA PRO A 66 1.69 16.48 5.52
C PRO A 66 1.78 17.52 4.40
N SER A 67 2.98 17.87 3.94
CA SER A 67 3.21 18.77 2.80
C SER A 67 3.32 18.04 1.46
N SER A 68 3.08 16.73 1.43
CA SER A 68 3.16 15.94 0.20
C SER A 68 1.89 16.18 -0.63
N ASN A 69 2.02 16.58 -1.88
CA ASN A 69 0.87 16.76 -2.78
C ASN A 69 0.47 15.41 -3.38
N PHE A 70 -0.05 14.52 -2.53
CA PHE A 70 -0.50 13.18 -2.91
C PHE A 70 -1.99 13.15 -3.20
N SER A 71 -2.38 12.29 -4.13
CA SER A 71 -3.76 11.88 -4.33
C SER A 71 -3.83 10.37 -4.50
N VAL A 72 -4.84 9.77 -3.89
CA VAL A 72 -5.11 8.33 -3.93
C VAL A 72 -6.49 8.13 -4.51
N SER A 73 -6.64 7.19 -5.44
CA SER A 73 -7.93 6.73 -5.92
C SER A 73 -8.06 5.22 -5.81
N TRP A 74 -9.25 4.77 -5.46
CA TRP A 74 -9.56 3.37 -5.26
C TRP A 74 -10.98 3.08 -5.72
N HIS A 75 -11.17 1.98 -6.45
CA HIS A 75 -12.44 1.62 -7.08
C HIS A 75 -13.09 2.76 -7.88
N GLY A 76 -12.28 3.55 -8.60
CA GLY A 76 -12.73 4.66 -9.45
C GLY A 76 -13.11 5.93 -8.70
N SER A 77 -12.93 5.98 -7.39
CA SER A 77 -13.24 7.14 -6.55
C SER A 77 -11.98 7.69 -5.86
N GLY A 78 -11.88 9.02 -5.75
CA GLY A 78 -10.81 9.65 -4.98
C GLY A 78 -11.00 9.45 -3.48
N ILE A 79 -9.91 9.14 -2.77
CA ILE A 79 -9.89 9.01 -1.31
C ILE A 79 -9.52 10.36 -0.72
N THR A 80 -10.38 10.89 0.15
CA THR A 80 -10.09 12.12 0.89
C THR A 80 -9.24 11.77 2.10
N PRO A 81 -8.05 12.39 2.29
CA PRO A 81 -7.22 12.06 3.42
C PRO A 81 -7.73 12.73 4.70
N ASP A 82 -7.59 12.03 5.82
CA ASP A 82 -7.61 12.66 7.13
C ASP A 82 -6.28 13.38 7.35
N ILE A 83 -6.39 14.67 7.68
CA ILE A 83 -5.23 15.53 7.91
C ILE A 83 -5.04 15.68 9.42
N TYR A 84 -4.03 15.01 9.96
CA TYR A 84 -3.60 15.20 11.34
C TYR A 84 -2.32 16.05 11.37
N PRO A 85 -2.06 16.81 12.45
CA PRO A 85 -0.80 17.54 12.60
C PRO A 85 0.38 16.57 12.50
N GLY A 86 1.03 16.54 11.34
CA GLY A 86 2.18 15.69 11.10
C GLY A 86 2.08 14.77 9.89
N ASN A 87 0.90 14.30 9.46
CA ASN A 87 0.75 13.34 8.34
C ASN A 87 -0.60 13.50 7.60
N GLN A 88 -0.67 13.06 6.35
CA GLN A 88 -1.92 12.79 5.62
C GLN A 88 -2.17 11.27 5.59
N THR A 89 -3.38 10.83 5.92
CA THR A 89 -3.76 9.41 5.93
C THR A 89 -4.93 9.16 4.98
N PHE A 90 -4.71 8.33 3.96
CA PHE A 90 -5.75 7.89 3.02
C PHE A 90 -6.25 6.51 3.44
N THR A 91 -7.48 6.43 3.96
CA THR A 91 -8.07 5.20 4.48
C THR A 91 -8.97 4.53 3.44
N MET A 92 -8.77 3.24 3.21
CA MET A 92 -9.60 2.40 2.35
C MET A 92 -10.22 1.27 3.17
N ASP A 93 -11.54 1.17 3.12
CA ASP A 93 -12.30 0.09 3.77
C ASP A 93 -12.39 -1.12 2.82
N ILE A 94 -11.60 -2.15 3.09
CA ILE A 94 -11.56 -3.39 2.31
C ILE A 94 -12.83 -4.24 2.53
N GLY A 95 -13.45 -4.11 3.70
CA GLY A 95 -14.56 -4.94 4.13
C GLY A 95 -14.09 -6.25 4.78
N MET A 96 -14.98 -7.24 4.77
CA MET A 96 -14.79 -8.52 5.45
C MET A 96 -13.92 -9.48 4.64
N VAL A 97 -12.84 -9.97 5.23
CA VAL A 97 -11.97 -11.01 4.67
C VAL A 97 -12.07 -12.26 5.54
N GLY A 98 -12.47 -13.38 4.94
CA GLY A 98 -12.73 -14.63 5.64
C GLY A 98 -11.47 -15.28 6.21
N ALA A 99 -11.70 -16.24 7.11
CA ALA A 99 -10.63 -17.03 7.72
C ALA A 99 -9.86 -17.83 6.65
N GLY A 100 -8.54 -17.65 6.59
CA GLY A 100 -7.66 -18.28 5.61
C GLY A 100 -7.66 -17.62 4.22
N ASP A 101 -8.44 -16.55 4.01
CA ASP A 101 -8.59 -15.93 2.70
C ASP A 101 -7.42 -14.99 2.34
N LEU A 102 -7.26 -14.82 1.03
CA LEU A 102 -6.37 -13.84 0.42
C LEU A 102 -7.18 -12.72 -0.21
N TYR A 103 -6.68 -11.49 -0.07
CA TYR A 103 -7.30 -10.32 -0.68
C TYR A 103 -6.25 -9.45 -1.39
N GLY A 104 -6.50 -9.13 -2.66
CA GLY A 104 -5.64 -8.27 -3.47
C GLY A 104 -6.30 -6.94 -3.78
N THR A 105 -5.56 -5.84 -3.65
CA THR A 105 -6.02 -4.49 -4.01
C THR A 105 -4.94 -3.68 -4.70
N THR A 106 -5.37 -2.69 -5.49
CA THR A 106 -4.52 -1.88 -6.38
C THR A 106 -4.95 -0.41 -6.42
N PRO A 107 -4.94 0.34 -5.30
CA PRO A 107 -5.17 1.78 -5.35
C PRO A 107 -4.15 2.48 -6.25
N LEU A 108 -4.62 3.48 -7.00
CA LEU A 108 -3.77 4.34 -7.81
C LEU A 108 -3.31 5.53 -6.96
N VAL A 109 -2.01 5.75 -6.93
CA VAL A 109 -1.35 6.83 -6.20
C VAL A 109 -0.68 7.75 -7.22
N THR A 110 -0.87 9.05 -7.03
CA THR A 110 -0.14 10.08 -7.77
C THR A 110 0.39 11.11 -6.79
N ALA A 111 1.48 11.78 -7.17
CA ALA A 111 2.04 12.87 -6.41
C ALA A 111 2.59 13.94 -7.36
N TYR A 112 2.51 15.21 -6.93
CA TYR A 112 3.00 16.35 -7.69
C TYR A 112 4.20 16.99 -7.01
N LEU A 113 5.23 17.30 -7.79
CA LEU A 113 6.36 18.09 -7.32
C LEU A 113 5.99 19.58 -7.26
N PRO A 114 6.45 20.32 -6.23
CA PRO A 114 6.41 21.78 -6.25
C PRO A 114 7.25 22.35 -7.40
N GLU A 115 6.91 23.55 -7.85
CA GLU A 115 7.68 24.24 -8.88
C GLU A 115 9.16 24.37 -8.48
N GLY A 116 10.06 24.08 -9.42
CA GLY A 116 11.51 24.13 -9.21
C GLY A 116 12.12 22.87 -8.58
N ILE A 117 11.32 21.88 -8.18
CA ILE A 117 11.79 20.56 -7.76
C ILE A 117 11.67 19.58 -8.94
N VAL A 118 12.75 18.85 -9.22
CA VAL A 118 12.86 17.89 -10.35
C VAL A 118 13.02 16.43 -9.88
N LEU A 119 13.08 16.23 -8.57
CA LEU A 119 13.20 14.92 -7.96
C LEU A 119 12.82 15.02 -6.49
N ALA A 120 11.91 14.16 -6.05
CA ALA A 120 11.67 13.92 -4.63
C ALA A 120 11.51 12.42 -4.37
N GLN A 121 11.94 11.99 -3.20
CA GLN A 121 11.67 10.65 -2.70
C GLN A 121 10.84 10.75 -1.42
N TYR A 122 9.71 10.06 -1.43
CA TYR A 122 8.77 10.03 -0.33
C TYR A 122 8.86 8.70 0.41
N LEU A 123 8.90 8.76 1.74
CA LEU A 123 8.62 7.61 2.58
C LEU A 123 7.11 7.49 2.73
N VAL A 124 6.55 6.40 2.22
CA VAL A 124 5.13 6.07 2.32
C VAL A 124 4.99 4.91 3.30
N LEU A 125 4.26 5.12 4.39
CA LEU A 125 3.93 4.06 5.32
C LEU A 125 2.56 3.50 4.94
N VAL A 126 2.49 2.20 4.72
CA VAL A 126 1.22 1.51 4.43
C VAL A 126 0.89 0.63 5.63
N VAL A 127 -0.30 0.83 6.18
CA VAL A 127 -0.74 0.19 7.43
C VAL A 127 -1.96 -0.67 7.14
N LEU A 128 -1.92 -1.92 7.60
CA LEU A 128 -3.06 -2.81 7.62
C LEU A 128 -3.67 -2.79 9.02
N ARG A 129 -4.97 -2.55 9.09
CA ARG A 129 -5.71 -2.55 10.35
C ARG A 129 -6.91 -3.47 10.32
N THR A 130 -7.29 -3.95 11.50
CA THR A 130 -8.62 -4.47 11.81
C THR A 130 -9.39 -3.45 12.65
N ASP A 131 -10.61 -3.80 13.06
CA ASP A 131 -11.36 -3.03 14.06
C ASP A 131 -10.62 -2.91 15.40
N ASP A 132 -9.79 -3.90 15.73
CA ASP A 132 -9.05 -3.96 16.99
C ASP A 132 -7.72 -3.17 16.96
N GLY A 133 -7.27 -2.74 15.77
CA GLY A 133 -6.09 -1.88 15.62
C GLY A 133 -5.17 -2.28 14.48
N VAL A 134 -3.92 -1.83 14.56
CA VAL A 134 -2.87 -2.12 13.57
C VAL A 134 -2.40 -3.57 13.71
N VAL A 135 -2.43 -4.31 12.61
CA VAL A 135 -1.97 -5.71 12.55
C VAL A 135 -0.66 -5.85 11.78
N ASP A 136 -0.41 -5.00 10.79
CA ASP A 136 0.86 -5.00 10.04
C ASP A 136 1.14 -3.62 9.43
N GLN A 137 2.40 -3.32 9.15
CA GLN A 137 2.81 -2.07 8.52
C GLN A 137 4.11 -2.24 7.71
N ILE A 138 4.14 -1.64 6.53
CA ILE A 138 5.30 -1.68 5.63
C ILE A 138 5.63 -0.27 5.16
N SER A 139 6.90 0.10 5.29
CA SER A 139 7.43 1.34 4.72
C SER A 139 7.95 1.11 3.30
N LEU A 140 7.48 1.94 2.37
CA LEU A 140 7.89 1.96 0.98
C LEU A 140 8.50 3.31 0.62
N LEU A 141 9.40 3.30 -0.36
CA LEU A 141 9.96 4.52 -0.94
C LEU A 141 9.36 4.74 -2.32
N PHE A 142 8.75 5.89 -2.53
CA PHE A 142 8.14 6.30 -3.79
C PHE A 142 8.90 7.48 -4.39
N THR A 143 9.27 7.41 -5.67
CA THR A 143 10.09 8.44 -6.31
C THR A 143 9.25 9.19 -7.34
N VAL A 144 9.38 10.52 -7.33
CA VAL A 144 8.70 11.39 -8.30
C VAL A 144 9.76 12.25 -8.98
N THR A 145 9.77 12.26 -10.31
CA THR A 145 10.63 13.07 -11.17
C THR A 145 9.89 14.25 -11.80
#